data_AF-A0A918PS27-F1
#
_entry.id   AF-A0A918PS27-F1
#
_cell.length_a   1.000
_cell.length_b   1.000
_cell.length_c   1.000
_cell.angle_alpha   90.00
_cell.angle_beta   90.00
_cell.angle_gamma   90.00
#
_symmetry.space_group_name_H-M   'P 1'
#
loop_
_entity.id
_entity.type
_entity.pdbx_description
1 polymer ?
#
loop_
_entity_poly.entity_id
_entity_poly.type
_entity_poly.pdbx_seq_one_letter_code
_entity_poly.pdbx_strand_id
1 'polypeptide(L)'
;MVEKEHSEIEKIALQLYPIGLSDIRYHEMILAIFRNNIDKALADYDRNGEEYSLPANPFNGYIQDNHDAEHAKNQPYDLHKMLINMKLMKESIAQHKEVYTNSLLLGNAFYNISHFGNARLYESAIIGYYSSPYGYNPHWRRLLTDCSLAASYYKQAYEQATNEEQKARAAYMLAKCERNEYYYTKYYEKSDSEWNQIQDEVDFLAWEGFQMLKNDYADTDFYQEVIRECGYFRTWVTK
;
A
#
# COMPACT_ATOMS: atom_id res chain seq x y z
N MET A 1 9.17 -30.75 -22.57
CA MET A 1 9.66 -29.91 -23.69
C MET A 1 11.18 -29.92 -23.60
N VAL A 2 11.88 -30.22 -24.68
CA VAL A 2 13.35 -30.19 -24.70
C VAL A 2 13.76 -28.71 -24.67
N GLU A 3 14.48 -28.29 -23.63
CA GLU A 3 15.13 -26.99 -23.60
C GLU A 3 16.05 -26.90 -24.82
N LYS A 4 15.79 -25.93 -25.70
CA LYS A 4 16.71 -25.64 -26.79
C LYS A 4 17.99 -25.07 -26.19
N GLU A 5 19.12 -25.67 -26.50
CA GLU A 5 20.42 -25.13 -26.12
C GLU A 5 20.60 -23.75 -26.77
N HIS A 6 20.91 -22.74 -25.95
CA HIS A 6 21.25 -21.41 -26.41
C HIS A 6 22.59 -21.42 -27.16
N SER A 7 22.66 -20.68 -28.25
CA SER A 7 23.90 -20.36 -28.96
C SER A 7 24.85 -19.52 -28.09
N GLU A 8 26.14 -19.49 -28.44
CA GLU A 8 27.15 -18.72 -27.68
C GLU A 8 26.83 -17.21 -27.63
N ILE A 9 26.25 -16.65 -28.70
CA ILE A 9 25.84 -15.24 -28.71
C ILE A 9 24.65 -14.99 -27.77
N GLU A 10 23.70 -15.93 -27.68
CA GLU A 10 22.58 -15.85 -26.74
C GLU A 10 23.07 -15.97 -25.29
N LYS A 11 24.07 -16.83 -25.02
CA LYS A 11 24.69 -16.91 -23.69
C LYS A 11 25.36 -15.59 -23.28
N ILE A 12 26.10 -14.96 -24.19
CA ILE A 12 26.71 -13.64 -23.94
C ILE A 12 25.62 -12.58 -23.72
N ALA A 13 24.59 -12.55 -24.56
CA ALA A 13 23.49 -11.59 -24.42
C ALA A 13 22.75 -11.75 -23.08
N LEU A 14 22.50 -12.99 -22.64
CA LEU A 14 21.89 -13.28 -21.34
C LEU A 14 22.77 -12.84 -20.17
N GLN A 15 24.10 -12.97 -20.27
CA GLN A 15 25.03 -12.49 -19.24
C GLN A 15 25.10 -10.96 -19.15
N LEU A 16 24.83 -10.26 -20.24
CA LEU A 16 24.84 -8.79 -20.29
C LEU A 16 23.50 -8.17 -19.89
N TYR A 17 22.42 -8.93 -19.87
CA TYR A 17 21.10 -8.42 -19.55
C TYR A 17 20.93 -8.29 -18.04
N PRO A 18 20.58 -7.10 -17.51
CA PRO A 18 20.56 -6.84 -16.07
C PRO A 18 19.37 -7.44 -15.33
N ILE A 19 18.40 -8.02 -16.06
CA ILE A 19 17.16 -8.57 -15.50
C ILE A 19 17.15 -10.09 -15.73
N GLY A 20 17.12 -10.85 -14.64
CA GLY A 20 17.03 -12.30 -14.65
C GLY A 20 15.60 -12.83 -14.73
N LEU A 21 15.48 -14.15 -14.85
CA LEU A 21 14.18 -14.82 -14.78
C LEU A 21 13.51 -14.66 -13.41
N SER A 22 14.30 -14.61 -12.33
CA SER A 22 13.76 -14.38 -10.98
C SER A 22 13.18 -12.97 -10.82
N ASP A 23 13.81 -11.95 -11.38
CA ASP A 23 13.26 -10.58 -11.40
C ASP A 23 11.91 -10.53 -12.11
N ILE A 24 11.78 -11.21 -13.26
CA ILE A 24 10.53 -11.27 -14.02
C ILE A 24 9.43 -11.95 -13.19
N ARG A 25 9.75 -13.07 -12.54
CA ARG A 25 8.80 -13.81 -11.69
C ARG A 25 8.41 -13.01 -10.45
N TYR A 26 9.37 -12.32 -9.83
CA TYR A 26 9.10 -11.40 -8.72
C TYR A 26 8.15 -10.28 -9.15
N HIS A 27 8.36 -9.70 -10.33
CA HIS A 27 7.46 -8.69 -10.88
C HIS A 27 6.06 -9.24 -11.18
N GLU A 28 5.93 -10.45 -11.74
CA GLU A 28 4.63 -11.11 -11.94
C GLU A 28 3.88 -11.31 -10.61
N MET A 29 4.59 -11.72 -9.56
CA MET A 29 4.06 -11.84 -8.21
C MET A 29 3.60 -10.49 -7.66
N ILE A 30 4.41 -9.42 -7.78
CA ILE A 30 4.02 -8.05 -7.40
C ILE A 30 2.70 -7.68 -8.09
N LEU A 31 2.60 -7.86 -9.41
CA LEU A 31 1.39 -7.56 -10.16
C LEU A 31 0.18 -8.38 -9.69
N ALA A 32 0.38 -9.64 -9.30
CA ALA A 32 -0.69 -10.46 -8.73
C ALA A 32 -1.18 -9.91 -7.37
N ILE A 33 -0.27 -9.47 -6.51
CA ILE A 33 -0.59 -8.87 -5.20
C ILE A 33 -1.38 -7.57 -5.39
N PHE A 34 -0.91 -6.64 -6.24
CA PHE A 34 -1.61 -5.39 -6.53
C PHE A 34 -2.99 -5.61 -7.18
N ARG A 35 -3.22 -6.75 -7.81
CA ARG A 35 -4.54 -7.15 -8.37
C ARG A 35 -5.39 -7.95 -7.39
N ASN A 36 -4.98 -8.02 -6.12
CA ASN A 36 -5.63 -8.79 -5.05
C ASN A 36 -5.77 -10.31 -5.38
N ASN A 37 -4.89 -10.85 -6.22
CA ASN A 37 -4.85 -12.27 -6.57
C ASN A 37 -3.79 -13.00 -5.75
N ILE A 38 -4.11 -13.19 -4.47
CA ILE A 38 -3.18 -13.74 -3.46
C ILE A 38 -2.82 -15.20 -3.74
N ASP A 39 -3.74 -16.01 -4.27
CA ASP A 39 -3.45 -17.40 -4.64
C ASP A 39 -2.43 -17.48 -5.78
N LYS A 40 -2.55 -16.63 -6.80
CA LYS A 40 -1.54 -16.53 -7.86
C LYS A 40 -0.20 -16.05 -7.28
N ALA A 41 -0.21 -15.04 -6.41
CA ALA A 41 1.01 -14.51 -5.80
C ALA A 41 1.75 -15.59 -5.01
N LEU A 42 1.04 -16.43 -4.23
CA LEU A 42 1.62 -17.59 -3.54
C LEU A 42 2.21 -18.59 -4.53
N ALA A 43 1.47 -18.95 -5.58
CA ALA A 43 1.95 -19.89 -6.59
C ALA A 43 3.16 -19.36 -7.38
N ASP A 44 3.28 -18.05 -7.56
CA ASP A 44 4.43 -17.40 -8.21
C ASP A 44 5.62 -17.31 -7.23
N TYR A 45 5.39 -17.03 -5.94
CA TYR A 45 6.41 -17.07 -4.88
C TYR A 45 7.06 -18.46 -4.82
N ASP A 46 6.24 -19.52 -4.68
CA ASP A 46 6.71 -20.91 -4.59
C ASP A 46 7.48 -21.34 -5.85
N ARG A 47 7.03 -20.89 -7.02
CA ARG A 47 7.72 -21.19 -8.29
C ARG A 47 9.05 -20.48 -8.41
N ASN A 48 9.18 -19.28 -7.85
CA ASN A 48 10.42 -18.54 -7.93
C ASN A 48 11.51 -19.15 -7.05
N GLY A 49 11.14 -19.67 -5.87
CA GLY A 49 12.06 -20.39 -4.99
C GLY A 49 13.08 -19.50 -4.27
N GLU A 50 12.82 -18.20 -4.20
CA GLU A 50 13.61 -17.21 -3.48
C GLU A 50 12.86 -16.71 -2.24
N GLU A 51 13.61 -16.35 -1.19
CA GLU A 51 13.04 -15.75 0.01
C GLU A 51 13.03 -14.21 -0.11
N TYR A 52 11.90 -13.60 0.23
CA TYR A 52 11.73 -12.16 0.19
C TYR A 52 11.30 -11.60 1.54
N SER A 53 11.89 -10.48 1.91
CA SER A 53 11.56 -9.75 3.14
C SER A 53 11.13 -8.33 2.83
N LEU A 54 10.14 -7.86 3.57
CA LEU A 54 9.68 -6.49 3.61
C LEU A 54 10.45 -5.75 4.72
N PRO A 55 10.74 -4.45 4.56
CA PRO A 55 11.50 -3.67 5.54
C PRO A 55 10.71 -3.37 6.83
N ALA A 56 9.39 -3.57 6.84
CA ALA A 56 8.52 -3.42 8.00
C ALA A 56 7.30 -4.35 7.92
N ASN A 57 6.55 -4.46 9.03
CA ASN A 57 5.31 -5.24 9.07
C ASN A 57 4.19 -4.52 8.29
N PRO A 58 3.68 -5.12 7.19
CA PRO A 58 2.68 -4.51 6.32
C PRO A 58 1.31 -4.39 6.99
N PHE A 59 1.06 -5.08 8.11
CA PHE A 59 -0.23 -5.04 8.80
C PHE A 59 -0.35 -3.90 9.80
N ASN A 60 0.72 -3.12 10.01
CA ASN A 60 0.70 -1.96 10.91
C ASN A 60 0.02 -0.76 10.24
N GLY A 61 -1.08 -0.27 10.82
CA GLY A 61 -1.78 0.93 10.35
C GLY A 61 -1.48 2.13 11.24
N TYR A 62 -0.33 2.78 11.07
CA TYR A 62 0.03 3.96 11.84
C TYR A 62 -0.67 5.23 11.34
N ILE A 63 -0.83 6.20 12.24
CA ILE A 63 -1.42 7.51 11.92
C ILE A 63 -0.51 8.30 10.97
N GLN A 64 0.80 8.28 11.24
CA GLN A 64 1.83 8.92 10.43
C GLN A 64 2.43 7.95 9.42
N ASP A 65 2.62 8.42 8.19
CA ASP A 65 3.27 7.68 7.10
C ASP A 65 4.81 7.82 7.17
N ASN A 66 5.41 7.50 8.33
CA ASN A 66 6.84 7.61 8.56
C ASN A 66 7.53 6.24 8.37
N HIS A 67 7.64 5.81 7.12
CA HIS A 67 8.24 4.53 6.76
C HIS A 67 9.71 4.43 7.20
N ASP A 68 10.48 5.53 7.15
CA ASP A 68 11.88 5.54 7.61
C ASP A 68 12.01 5.17 9.09
N ALA A 69 11.14 5.73 9.95
CA ALA A 69 11.12 5.39 11.38
C ALA A 69 10.69 3.94 11.62
N GLU A 70 9.85 3.36 10.76
CA GLU A 70 9.49 1.95 10.83
C GLU A 70 10.64 1.04 10.38
N HIS A 71 11.31 1.38 9.27
CA HIS A 71 12.46 0.63 8.75
C HIS A 71 13.63 0.67 9.73
N ALA A 72 13.84 1.80 10.40
CA ALA A 72 14.88 1.98 11.42
C ALA A 72 14.71 1.04 12.63
N LYS A 73 13.53 0.46 12.86
CA LYS A 73 13.32 -0.57 13.88
C LYS A 73 14.03 -1.89 13.54
N ASN A 74 14.44 -2.07 12.28
CA ASN A 74 15.12 -3.27 11.77
C ASN A 74 14.37 -4.57 12.11
N GLN A 75 13.05 -4.54 11.88
CA GLN A 75 12.12 -5.65 12.10
C GLN A 75 11.49 -6.06 10.76
N PRO A 76 12.26 -6.73 9.88
CA PRO A 76 11.74 -7.12 8.58
C PRO A 76 10.60 -8.13 8.72
N TYR A 77 9.72 -8.15 7.73
CA TYR A 77 8.57 -9.05 7.67
C TYR A 77 8.67 -9.99 6.47
N ASP A 78 8.55 -11.28 6.71
CA ASP A 78 8.61 -12.30 5.66
C ASP A 78 7.43 -12.17 4.67
N LEU A 79 7.73 -12.06 3.37
CA LEU A 79 6.71 -11.86 2.34
C LEU A 79 5.80 -13.08 2.19
N HIS A 80 6.34 -14.30 2.28
CA HIS A 80 5.52 -15.51 2.20
C HIS A 80 4.47 -15.55 3.31
N LYS A 81 4.88 -15.24 4.54
CA LYS A 81 4.02 -15.08 5.70
C LYS A 81 2.97 -13.98 5.49
N MET A 82 3.32 -12.87 4.83
CA MET A 82 2.33 -11.84 4.46
C MET A 82 1.25 -12.45 3.57
N LEU A 83 1.64 -13.15 2.50
CA LEU A 83 0.72 -13.74 1.54
C LEU A 83 -0.19 -14.81 2.18
N ILE A 84 0.36 -15.68 3.02
CA ILE A 84 -0.41 -16.68 3.78
C ILE A 84 -1.43 -15.98 4.69
N ASN A 85 -1.01 -14.97 5.44
CA ASN A 85 -1.91 -14.25 6.34
C ASN A 85 -3.02 -13.52 5.57
N MET A 86 -2.69 -12.87 4.44
CA MET A 86 -3.69 -12.24 3.58
C MET A 86 -4.71 -13.26 3.07
N LYS A 87 -4.28 -14.45 2.65
CA LYS A 87 -5.18 -15.53 2.25
C LYS A 87 -6.11 -15.96 3.39
N LEU A 88 -5.56 -16.25 4.56
CA LEU A 88 -6.34 -16.67 5.74
C LEU A 88 -7.35 -15.60 6.19
N MET A 89 -6.97 -14.32 6.14
CA MET A 89 -7.88 -13.21 6.47
C MET A 89 -9.02 -13.11 5.45
N LYS A 90 -8.73 -13.26 4.14
CA LYS A 90 -9.77 -13.29 3.09
C LYS A 90 -10.73 -14.46 3.28
N GLU A 91 -10.22 -15.65 3.60
CA GLU A 91 -11.04 -16.82 3.91
C GLU A 91 -11.89 -16.61 5.17
N SER A 92 -11.35 -15.95 6.20
CA SER A 92 -12.09 -15.62 7.42
C SER A 92 -13.23 -14.63 7.16
N ILE A 93 -12.99 -13.60 6.35
CA ILE A 93 -14.02 -12.65 5.91
C ILE A 93 -15.12 -13.38 5.13
N ALA A 94 -14.77 -14.28 4.21
CA ALA A 94 -15.74 -15.07 3.45
C ALA A 94 -16.59 -15.99 4.34
N GLN A 95 -16.08 -16.38 5.51
CA GLN A 95 -16.80 -17.15 6.52
C GLN A 95 -17.51 -16.26 7.57
N HIS A 96 -17.56 -14.95 7.38
CA HIS A 96 -18.12 -13.97 8.33
C HIS A 96 -17.47 -14.01 9.72
N LYS A 97 -16.19 -14.34 9.81
CA LYS A 97 -15.43 -14.40 11.08
C LYS A 97 -14.51 -13.19 11.22
N GLU A 98 -14.59 -12.52 12.37
CA GLU A 98 -13.70 -11.40 12.73
C GLU A 98 -13.58 -10.36 11.61
N VAL A 99 -14.72 -10.04 10.95
CA VAL A 99 -14.70 -9.28 9.69
C VAL A 99 -14.08 -7.90 9.89
N TYR A 100 -14.40 -7.19 10.98
CA TYR A 100 -13.75 -5.92 11.32
C TYR A 100 -12.23 -6.02 11.30
N THR A 101 -11.67 -6.92 12.12
CA THR A 101 -10.22 -7.04 12.34
C THR A 101 -9.51 -7.47 11.06
N ASN A 102 -10.06 -8.46 10.36
CA ASN A 102 -9.47 -8.98 9.12
C ASN A 102 -9.52 -7.93 8.00
N SER A 103 -10.63 -7.20 7.85
CA SER A 103 -10.75 -6.14 6.87
C SER A 103 -9.82 -4.97 7.20
N LEU A 104 -9.68 -4.58 8.46
CA LEU A 104 -8.75 -3.52 8.87
C LEU A 104 -7.30 -3.90 8.52
N LEU A 105 -6.87 -5.11 8.86
CA LEU A 105 -5.50 -5.59 8.60
C LEU A 105 -5.22 -5.77 7.10
N LEU A 106 -6.19 -6.25 6.31
CA LEU A 106 -6.06 -6.28 4.85
C LEU A 106 -5.97 -4.87 4.27
N GLY A 107 -6.77 -3.92 4.78
CA GLY A 107 -6.66 -2.51 4.42
C GLY A 107 -5.25 -1.97 4.67
N ASN A 108 -4.68 -2.24 5.86
CA ASN A 108 -3.30 -1.87 6.19
C ASN A 108 -2.29 -2.50 5.23
N ALA A 109 -2.41 -3.79 4.94
CA ALA A 109 -1.51 -4.48 4.02
C ALA A 109 -1.53 -3.88 2.62
N PHE A 110 -2.72 -3.64 2.06
CA PHE A 110 -2.85 -3.02 0.74
C PHE A 110 -2.40 -1.56 0.71
N TYR A 111 -2.60 -0.81 1.81
CA TYR A 111 -2.05 0.53 1.93
C TYR A 111 -0.53 0.49 1.97
N ASN A 112 0.03 -0.43 2.75
CA ASN A 112 1.46 -0.47 3.01
C ASN A 112 2.31 -0.96 1.84
N ILE A 113 1.73 -1.71 0.90
CA ILE A 113 2.41 -2.02 -0.37
C ILE A 113 2.37 -0.86 -1.38
N SER A 114 1.57 0.18 -1.15
CA SER A 114 1.57 1.38 -1.99
C SER A 114 2.83 2.23 -1.76
N HIS A 115 3.03 3.24 -2.61
CA HIS A 115 4.10 4.22 -2.46
C HIS A 115 4.03 5.02 -1.15
N PHE A 116 2.85 5.12 -0.52
CA PHE A 116 2.70 5.83 0.74
C PHE A 116 3.00 4.94 1.95
N GLY A 117 3.16 3.65 1.70
CA GLY A 117 3.25 2.59 2.67
C GLY A 117 4.66 2.24 3.12
N ASN A 118 4.73 1.43 4.17
CA ASN A 118 5.99 0.98 4.75
C ASN A 118 6.61 -0.25 4.06
N ALA A 119 5.89 -0.99 3.22
CA ALA A 119 6.35 -2.31 2.79
C ALA A 119 7.28 -2.25 1.57
N ARG A 120 7.20 -1.18 0.75
CA ARG A 120 8.07 -0.94 -0.43
C ARG A 120 8.25 -2.15 -1.37
N LEU A 121 7.29 -3.08 -1.37
CA LEU A 121 7.35 -4.38 -2.09
C LEU A 121 7.69 -4.24 -3.58
N TYR A 122 7.22 -3.16 -4.21
CA TYR A 122 7.38 -2.90 -5.63
C TYR A 122 8.82 -2.51 -6.03
N GLU A 123 9.67 -2.13 -5.08
CA GLU A 123 11.06 -1.76 -5.36
C GLU A 123 11.84 -2.99 -5.83
N SER A 124 12.08 -3.02 -7.14
CA SER A 124 12.60 -4.19 -7.86
C SER A 124 13.44 -3.74 -9.04
N ALA A 125 14.23 -4.65 -9.63
CA ALA A 125 15.03 -4.37 -10.82
C ALA A 125 14.19 -3.85 -12.02
N ILE A 126 12.90 -4.20 -12.08
CA ILE A 126 12.00 -3.82 -13.18
C ILE A 126 11.33 -2.46 -12.95
N ILE A 127 10.88 -2.17 -11.72
CA ILE A 127 10.14 -0.93 -11.41
C ILE A 127 11.08 0.22 -11.01
N GLY A 128 12.19 -0.11 -10.35
CA GLY A 128 13.15 0.85 -9.81
C GLY A 128 12.80 1.38 -8.42
N TYR A 129 13.64 2.30 -7.93
CA TYR A 129 13.60 2.89 -6.60
C TYR A 129 13.52 4.41 -6.71
N TYR A 130 12.49 5.03 -6.11
CA TYR A 130 12.29 6.48 -6.16
C TYR A 130 11.61 6.97 -4.88
N SER A 131 12.05 8.13 -4.39
CA SER A 131 11.46 8.79 -3.21
C SER A 131 10.14 9.51 -3.51
N SER A 132 9.80 9.68 -4.79
CA SER A 132 8.64 10.45 -5.25
C SER A 132 7.89 9.70 -6.35
N PRO A 133 6.54 9.78 -6.41
CA PRO A 133 5.76 9.15 -7.48
C PRO A 133 6.15 9.61 -8.89
N TYR A 134 6.72 10.81 -9.03
CA TYR A 134 7.18 11.35 -10.31
C TYR A 134 8.38 10.61 -10.89
N GLY A 135 9.20 9.98 -10.04
CA GLY A 135 10.36 9.20 -10.49
C GLY A 135 9.97 7.93 -11.24
N TYR A 136 8.77 7.38 -10.99
CA TYR A 136 8.30 6.20 -11.70
C TYR A 136 7.79 6.53 -13.09
N ASN A 137 7.97 5.55 -13.99
CA ASN A 137 7.32 5.54 -15.29
C ASN A 137 5.79 5.75 -15.11
N PRO A 138 5.14 6.63 -15.89
CA PRO A 138 3.70 6.86 -15.82
C PRO A 138 2.86 5.57 -15.85
N HIS A 139 3.32 4.54 -16.56
CA HIS A 139 2.68 3.22 -16.60
C HIS A 139 2.54 2.58 -15.21
N TRP A 140 3.56 2.71 -14.36
CA TRP A 140 3.56 2.14 -13.00
C TRP A 140 2.98 3.10 -11.98
N ARG A 141 3.07 4.41 -12.21
CA ARG A 141 2.71 5.44 -11.24
C ARG A 141 1.32 5.21 -10.63
N ARG A 142 0.29 5.00 -11.46
CA ARG A 142 -1.06 4.72 -10.97
C ARG A 142 -1.07 3.50 -10.06
N LEU A 143 -0.53 2.38 -10.53
CA LEU A 143 -0.50 1.11 -9.80
C LEU A 143 0.11 1.30 -8.39
N LEU A 144 1.21 2.03 -8.30
CA LEU A 144 1.96 2.21 -7.04
C LEU A 144 1.27 3.17 -6.07
N THR A 145 0.50 4.14 -6.56
CA THR A 145 -0.20 5.11 -5.70
C THR A 145 -1.66 4.75 -5.45
N ASP A 146 -2.20 3.72 -6.10
CA ASP A 146 -3.60 3.34 -5.98
C ASP A 146 -3.90 2.74 -4.59
N CYS A 147 -4.75 3.43 -3.83
CA CYS A 147 -5.19 2.99 -2.50
C CYS A 147 -6.63 2.43 -2.51
N SER A 148 -7.24 2.18 -3.67
CA SER A 148 -8.65 1.75 -3.78
C SER A 148 -8.91 0.39 -3.14
N LEU A 149 -7.97 -0.56 -3.25
CA LEU A 149 -8.07 -1.85 -2.55
C LEU A 149 -8.06 -1.63 -1.03
N ALA A 150 -7.12 -0.82 -0.53
CA ALA A 150 -7.06 -0.49 0.89
C ALA A 150 -8.35 0.18 1.36
N ALA A 151 -8.85 1.17 0.62
CA ALA A 151 -10.09 1.87 0.90
C ALA A 151 -11.31 0.93 0.95
N SER A 152 -11.41 -0.04 0.03
CA SER A 152 -12.52 -1.00 0.04
C SER A 152 -12.52 -1.88 1.29
N TYR A 153 -11.34 -2.33 1.74
CA TYR A 153 -11.21 -3.07 2.99
C TYR A 153 -11.45 -2.20 4.23
N TYR A 154 -10.97 -0.95 4.26
CA TYR A 154 -11.29 -0.03 5.36
C TYR A 154 -12.77 0.30 5.44
N LYS A 155 -13.46 0.44 4.30
CA LYS A 155 -14.91 0.60 4.25
C LYS A 155 -15.62 -0.62 4.83
N GLN A 156 -15.20 -1.83 4.46
CA GLN A 156 -15.75 -3.04 5.04
C GLN A 156 -15.50 -3.12 6.55
N ALA A 157 -14.31 -2.73 7.02
CA ALA A 157 -14.03 -2.63 8.44
C ALA A 157 -14.97 -1.64 9.13
N TYR A 158 -15.15 -0.44 8.56
CA TYR A 158 -16.07 0.56 9.09
C TYR A 158 -17.51 0.04 9.21
N GLU A 159 -18.02 -0.65 8.19
CA GLU A 159 -19.37 -1.25 8.17
C GLU A 159 -19.55 -2.35 9.23
N GLN A 160 -18.47 -3.03 9.62
CA GLN A 160 -18.49 -4.13 10.58
C GLN A 160 -18.01 -3.72 11.99
N ALA A 161 -17.66 -2.45 12.17
CA ALA A 161 -17.24 -1.91 13.45
C ALA A 161 -18.39 -1.94 14.46
N THR A 162 -18.10 -2.39 15.68
CA THR A 162 -19.10 -2.56 16.74
C THR A 162 -19.08 -1.44 17.78
N ASN A 163 -18.12 -0.52 17.69
CA ASN A 163 -17.97 0.61 18.58
C ASN A 163 -17.36 1.82 17.86
N GLU A 164 -17.41 2.98 18.52
CA GLU A 164 -16.96 4.25 17.96
C GLU A 164 -15.45 4.30 17.76
N GLU A 165 -14.63 3.70 18.62
CA GLU A 165 -13.16 3.61 18.43
C GLU A 165 -12.80 2.90 17.13
N GLN A 166 -13.50 1.81 16.85
CA GLN A 166 -13.32 1.04 15.63
C GLN A 166 -13.73 1.83 14.38
N LYS A 167 -14.84 2.56 14.47
CA LYS A 167 -15.33 3.43 13.38
C LYS A 167 -14.40 4.62 13.15
N ALA A 168 -13.94 5.28 14.21
CA ALA A 168 -12.97 6.38 14.15
C ALA A 168 -11.68 5.95 13.44
N ARG A 169 -11.15 4.77 13.80
CA ARG A 169 -9.97 4.20 13.16
C ARG A 169 -10.18 3.94 11.67
N ALA A 170 -11.28 3.29 11.30
CA ALA A 170 -11.56 3.01 9.90
C ALA A 170 -11.84 4.29 9.08
N ALA A 171 -12.54 5.27 9.65
CA ALA A 171 -12.80 6.58 9.02
C ALA A 171 -11.50 7.35 8.75
N TYR A 172 -10.55 7.35 9.69
CA TYR A 172 -9.24 7.96 9.45
C TYR A 172 -8.45 7.26 8.35
N MET A 173 -8.45 5.92 8.34
CA MET A 173 -7.75 5.17 7.29
C MET A 173 -8.37 5.38 5.90
N LEU A 174 -9.70 5.53 5.81
CA LEU A 174 -10.37 5.96 4.58
C LEU A 174 -9.91 7.35 4.14
N ALA A 175 -9.83 8.31 5.08
CA ALA A 175 -9.37 9.67 4.77
C ALA A 175 -7.94 9.71 4.22
N LYS A 176 -7.04 8.82 4.69
CA LYS A 176 -5.69 8.68 4.11
C LYS A 176 -5.76 8.25 2.63
N CYS A 177 -6.64 7.32 2.29
CA CYS A 177 -6.83 6.89 0.90
C CYS A 177 -7.42 8.01 0.03
N GLU A 178 -8.42 8.74 0.54
CA GLU A 178 -9.06 9.88 -0.15
C GLU A 178 -8.06 11.00 -0.44
N ARG A 179 -7.22 11.33 0.55
CA ARG A 179 -6.08 12.23 0.38
C ARG A 179 -5.17 11.80 -0.74
N ASN A 180 -4.74 10.54 -0.73
CA ASN A 180 -3.78 10.02 -1.70
C ASN A 180 -4.37 10.02 -3.12
N GLU A 181 -5.65 9.68 -3.29
CA GLU A 181 -6.36 9.77 -4.57
C GLU A 181 -6.45 11.22 -5.07
N TYR A 182 -6.73 12.16 -4.17
CA TYR A 182 -6.73 13.58 -4.50
C TYR A 182 -5.36 14.05 -5.01
N TYR A 183 -4.26 13.72 -4.31
CA TYR A 183 -2.92 14.09 -4.75
C TYR A 183 -2.56 13.43 -6.08
N TYR A 184 -2.99 12.18 -6.31
CA TYR A 184 -2.80 11.53 -7.59
C TYR A 184 -3.48 12.28 -8.74
N THR A 185 -4.80 12.46 -8.64
CA THR A 185 -5.61 13.10 -9.68
C THR A 185 -5.19 14.55 -9.92
N LYS A 186 -4.79 15.25 -8.85
CA LYS A 186 -4.41 16.66 -8.95
C LYS A 186 -3.00 16.86 -9.50
N TYR A 187 -2.04 16.03 -9.06
CA TYR A 187 -0.62 16.29 -9.28
C TYR A 187 0.11 15.17 -10.02
N TYR A 188 -0.02 13.92 -9.59
CA TYR A 188 0.78 12.82 -10.12
C TYR A 188 0.33 12.36 -11.52
N GLU A 189 -0.95 12.50 -11.84
CA GLU A 189 -1.51 12.18 -13.15
C GLU A 189 -1.17 13.26 -14.19
N LYS A 190 -1.21 14.53 -13.78
CA LYS A 190 -1.19 15.69 -14.69
C LYS A 190 0.20 16.25 -15.00
N SER A 191 1.21 15.81 -14.25
CA SER A 191 2.55 16.35 -14.36
C SER A 191 3.59 15.23 -14.42
N ASP A 192 4.65 15.48 -15.17
CA ASP A 192 5.84 14.63 -15.23
C ASP A 192 6.87 14.98 -14.15
N SER A 193 6.70 16.10 -13.43
CA SER A 193 7.60 16.49 -12.33
C SER A 193 6.94 17.34 -11.25
N GLU A 194 7.55 17.37 -10.07
CA GLU A 194 7.15 18.25 -8.95
C GLU A 194 7.23 19.74 -9.31
N TRP A 195 8.15 20.11 -10.22
CA TRP A 195 8.42 21.49 -10.63
C TRP A 195 7.38 22.09 -11.57
N ASN A 196 6.52 21.24 -12.15
CA ASN A 196 5.44 21.66 -13.05
C ASN A 196 4.08 21.68 -12.32
N GLN A 197 4.05 21.54 -10.99
CA GLN A 197 2.81 21.63 -10.23
C GLN A 197 2.24 23.04 -10.33
N ILE A 198 0.96 23.14 -10.67
CA ILE A 198 0.21 24.39 -10.69
C ILE A 198 0.17 24.92 -9.26
N GLN A 199 0.63 26.16 -9.05
CA GLN A 199 0.53 26.86 -7.77
C GLN A 199 -0.94 26.93 -7.36
N ASP A 200 -1.24 26.46 -6.16
CA ASP A 200 -2.61 26.27 -5.71
C ASP A 200 -2.93 27.17 -4.51
N GLU A 201 -4.18 27.66 -4.47
CA GLU A 201 -4.70 28.45 -3.34
C GLU A 201 -5.41 27.56 -2.30
N VAL A 202 -5.65 26.28 -2.60
CA VAL A 202 -6.35 25.34 -1.72
C VAL A 202 -5.35 24.53 -0.90
N ASP A 203 -5.00 25.08 0.25
CA ASP A 203 -4.12 24.40 1.22
C ASP A 203 -4.77 23.16 1.86
N PHE A 204 -6.10 23.00 1.77
CA PHE A 204 -6.86 22.02 2.54
C PHE A 204 -8.18 21.54 1.92
N LEU A 205 -8.47 20.24 2.03
CA LEU A 205 -9.79 19.63 1.80
C LEU A 205 -10.20 18.72 2.96
N ALA A 206 -11.44 18.88 3.43
CA ALA A 206 -12.04 17.98 4.41
C ALA A 206 -12.62 16.78 3.69
N TRP A 207 -11.80 15.73 3.48
CA TRP A 207 -12.28 14.48 2.89
C TRP A 207 -13.35 13.82 3.78
N GLU A 208 -14.18 12.96 3.21
CA GLU A 208 -15.34 12.35 3.88
C GLU A 208 -14.92 11.66 5.19
N GLY A 209 -13.84 10.88 5.18
CA GLY A 209 -13.35 10.23 6.39
C GLY A 209 -12.93 11.20 7.50
N PHE A 210 -12.41 12.39 7.15
CA PHE A 210 -12.11 13.44 8.13
C PHE A 210 -13.37 14.12 8.65
N GLN A 211 -14.35 14.37 7.78
CA GLN A 211 -15.66 14.89 8.18
C GLN A 211 -16.32 13.96 9.19
N MET A 212 -16.36 12.66 8.91
CA MET A 212 -16.86 11.63 9.82
C MET A 212 -16.09 11.64 11.15
N LEU A 213 -14.75 11.65 11.10
CA LEU A 213 -13.91 11.65 12.29
C LEU A 213 -14.19 12.85 13.20
N LYS A 214 -14.38 14.06 12.65
CA LYS A 214 -14.71 15.27 13.42
C LYS A 214 -16.15 15.29 13.93
N ASN A 215 -17.11 14.92 13.09
CA ASN A 215 -18.52 15.13 13.40
C ASN A 215 -19.09 14.03 14.29
N ASP A 216 -18.60 12.79 14.13
CA ASP A 216 -19.24 11.62 14.73
C ASP A 216 -18.37 10.93 15.79
N TYR A 217 -17.05 11.22 15.84
CA TYR A 217 -16.10 10.44 16.65
C TYR A 217 -15.14 11.27 17.49
N ALA A 218 -15.44 12.55 17.75
CA ALA A 218 -14.58 13.46 18.51
C ALA A 218 -14.28 13.00 19.96
N ASP A 219 -15.17 12.21 20.54
CA ASP A 219 -15.06 11.71 21.92
C ASP A 219 -14.17 10.45 22.05
N THR A 220 -13.71 9.89 20.92
CA THR A 220 -12.87 8.69 20.92
C THR A 220 -11.41 8.99 21.29
N ASP A 221 -10.75 8.05 21.97
CA ASP A 221 -9.31 8.11 22.25
C ASP A 221 -8.51 8.16 20.93
N PHE A 222 -8.97 7.41 19.93
CA PHE A 222 -8.35 7.41 18.61
C PHE A 222 -8.42 8.79 17.94
N TYR A 223 -9.54 9.52 18.02
CA TYR A 223 -9.62 10.89 17.52
C TYR A 223 -8.57 11.79 18.18
N GLN A 224 -8.42 11.70 19.49
CA GLN A 224 -7.43 12.49 20.23
C GLN A 224 -5.99 12.14 19.82
N GLU A 225 -5.73 10.87 19.49
CA GLU A 225 -4.45 10.44 18.92
C GLU A 225 -4.20 11.07 17.55
N VAL A 226 -5.21 11.07 16.67
CA VAL A 226 -5.11 11.70 15.35
C VAL A 226 -4.84 13.21 15.46
N ILE A 227 -5.45 13.91 16.41
CA ILE A 227 -5.17 15.34 16.67
C ILE A 227 -3.71 15.59 17.08
N ARG A 228 -3.12 14.69 17.86
CA ARG A 228 -1.72 14.82 18.28
C ARG A 228 -0.77 14.59 17.11
N GLU A 229 -1.03 13.55 16.32
CA GLU A 229 -0.09 13.01 15.34
C GLU A 229 -0.27 13.56 13.92
N CYS A 230 -1.47 13.95 13.52
CA CYS A 230 -1.78 14.43 12.17
C CYS A 230 -1.95 15.96 12.15
N GLY A 231 -0.85 16.67 11.84
CA GLY A 231 -0.85 18.14 11.79
C GLY A 231 -1.86 18.74 10.81
N TYR A 232 -2.11 18.05 9.69
CA TYR A 232 -3.12 18.45 8.71
C TYR A 232 -4.54 18.39 9.29
N PHE A 233 -4.90 17.27 9.92
CA PHE A 233 -6.21 17.11 10.57
C PHE A 233 -6.38 18.09 11.74
N ARG A 234 -5.36 18.23 12.59
CA ARG A 234 -5.37 19.20 13.69
C ARG A 234 -5.65 20.62 13.20
N THR A 235 -4.95 21.07 12.16
CA THR A 235 -5.11 22.41 11.59
C THR A 235 -6.56 22.65 11.14
N TRP A 236 -7.19 21.65 10.54
CA TRP A 236 -8.57 21.75 10.08
C TRP A 236 -9.60 21.83 11.20
N VAL A 237 -9.45 21.03 12.25
CA VAL A 237 -10.44 21.06 13.33
C VAL A 237 -10.33 22.33 14.18
N THR A 238 -9.17 22.99 14.21
CA THR A 238 -8.91 24.21 14.99
C THR A 238 -9.23 25.52 14.27
N LYS A 239 -9.49 25.47 12.96
CA LYS A 239 -10.00 26.62 12.18
C LYS A 239 -11.53 26.67 12.27
#